data_AF-A0A949Z9G4-F1
#
_entry.id   AF-A0A949Z9G4-F1
#
_cell.length_a   1.000
_cell.length_b   1.000
_cell.length_c   1.000
_cell.angle_alpha   90.00
_cell.angle_beta   90.00
_cell.angle_gamma   90.00
#
_symmetry.space_group_name_H-M   'P 1'
#
loop_
_entity.id
_entity.type
_entity.pdbx_description
1 polymer ?
#
loop_
_entity_poly.entity_id
_entity_poly.type
_entity_poly.pdbx_seq_one_letter_code
_entity_poly.pdbx_strand_id
1 'polypeptide(L)'
;MRTYYNLIAAENLDRLAALSDGVFGVALTLLVLDLRVPAAQSVHGEHDLWRALVLLAPRLLPYLMTFLTVGIFWIGQQAQLNLFQRADRNLTWLHIGFLFVVTLTPFSTALLAEFIAYRTALAVYWLNIFLLGAALYASWIYARNTGLVKPEAPAELDGAIRRRIVIAQ
;
A
#
# COMPACT_ATOMS: atom_id res chain seq x y z
N MET A 1 8.92 -1.05 33.43
CA MET A 1 7.52 -1.24 33.85
C MET A 1 6.62 -1.27 32.62
N ARG A 2 5.97 -2.39 32.32
CA ARG A 2 4.93 -2.47 31.28
C ARG A 2 3.67 -1.81 31.84
N THR A 3 3.36 -0.59 31.40
CA THR A 3 2.15 0.12 31.82
C THR A 3 0.91 -0.65 31.36
N TYR A 4 -0.11 -0.81 32.22
CA TYR A 4 -1.38 -1.48 31.91
C TYR A 4 -2.03 -1.01 30.58
N TYR A 5 -1.79 0.24 30.20
CA TYR A 5 -2.20 0.80 28.90
C TYR A 5 -1.64 0.02 27.69
N ASN A 6 -0.42 -0.50 27.77
CA ASN A 6 0.20 -1.28 26.70
C ASN A 6 -0.38 -2.70 26.56
N LEU A 7 -1.06 -3.22 27.60
CA LEU A 7 -1.76 -4.50 27.55
C LEU A 7 -3.14 -4.35 26.91
N ILE A 8 -3.85 -3.25 27.19
CA ILE A 8 -5.21 -3.01 26.68
C ILE A 8 -5.21 -2.41 25.27
N ALA A 9 -4.28 -1.49 24.97
CA ALA A 9 -4.20 -0.85 23.65
C ALA A 9 -3.78 -1.81 22.52
N ALA A 10 -3.26 -2.99 22.86
CA ALA A 10 -2.57 -3.88 21.94
C ALA A 10 -3.24 -5.26 21.78
N GLU A 11 -4.40 -5.47 22.40
CA GLU A 11 -5.15 -6.72 22.26
C GLU A 11 -5.99 -6.81 20.97
N ASN A 12 -6.24 -5.69 20.29
CA ASN A 12 -7.27 -5.62 19.26
C ASN A 12 -6.70 -5.55 17.84
N LEU A 13 -6.12 -6.66 17.37
CA LEU A 13 -5.71 -6.84 15.98
C LEU A 13 -6.86 -6.54 15.00
N ASP A 14 -8.10 -6.84 15.40
CA ASP A 14 -9.31 -6.58 14.61
C ASP A 14 -9.53 -5.09 14.36
N ARG A 15 -9.26 -4.23 15.35
CA ARG A 15 -9.36 -2.76 15.15
C ARG A 15 -8.28 -2.23 14.23
N LEU A 16 -7.08 -2.81 14.30
CA LEU A 16 -5.97 -2.46 13.43
C LEU A 16 -6.23 -2.91 11.99
N ALA A 17 -6.81 -4.10 11.81
CA ALA A 17 -7.29 -4.60 10.53
C ALA A 17 -8.37 -3.68 9.95
N ALA A 18 -9.39 -3.33 10.74
CA ALA A 18 -10.46 -2.44 10.31
C ALA A 18 -9.96 -1.04 9.90
N LEU A 19 -9.01 -0.47 10.66
CA LEU A 19 -8.36 0.79 10.27
C LEU A 19 -7.60 0.65 8.95
N SER A 20 -6.87 -0.46 8.79
CA SER A 20 -6.11 -0.74 7.58
C SER A 20 -7.03 -0.86 6.37
N ASP A 21 -8.11 -1.64 6.47
CA ASP A 21 -9.10 -1.80 5.42
C ASP A 21 -9.71 -0.46 4.99
N GLY A 22 -10.03 0.41 5.97
CA GLY A 22 -10.50 1.76 5.69
C GLY A 22 -9.49 2.60 4.90
N VAL A 23 -8.22 2.61 5.33
CA VAL A 23 -7.17 3.38 4.66
C VAL A 23 -6.87 2.85 3.26
N PHE A 24 -6.80 1.52 3.09
CA PHE A 24 -6.60 0.90 1.79
C PHE A 24 -7.77 1.17 0.84
N GLY A 25 -9.01 1.07 1.33
CA GLY A 25 -10.20 1.40 0.54
C GLY A 25 -10.18 2.85 0.04
N VAL A 26 -9.81 3.80 0.92
CA VAL A 26 -9.63 5.20 0.52
C VAL A 26 -8.48 5.35 -0.49
N ALA A 27 -7.31 4.76 -0.24
CA ALA A 27 -6.17 4.88 -1.16
C ALA A 27 -6.50 4.32 -2.55
N LEU A 28 -7.13 3.15 -2.63
CA LEU A 28 -7.54 2.52 -3.89
C LEU A 28 -8.56 3.36 -4.65
N THR A 29 -9.52 3.99 -3.96
CA THR A 29 -10.53 4.85 -4.60
C THR A 29 -9.96 6.20 -5.01
N LEU A 30 -8.96 6.74 -4.31
CA LEU A 30 -8.29 7.98 -4.71
C LEU A 30 -7.46 7.83 -6.00
N LEU A 31 -6.96 6.63 -6.31
CA LEU A 31 -6.19 6.39 -7.54
C LEU A 31 -6.96 6.76 -8.81
N VAL A 32 -8.29 6.54 -8.83
CA VAL A 32 -9.09 6.80 -10.03
C VAL A 32 -9.24 8.30 -10.31
N LEU A 33 -9.06 9.16 -9.29
CA LEU A 33 -9.24 10.61 -9.44
C LEU A 33 -8.19 11.25 -10.35
N ASP A 34 -7.07 10.58 -10.59
CA ASP A 34 -6.05 11.06 -11.52
C ASP A 34 -6.40 10.81 -13.00
N LEU A 35 -7.36 9.91 -13.27
CA LEU A 35 -7.93 9.69 -14.59
C LEU A 35 -8.92 10.82 -14.91
N ARG A 36 -8.37 11.99 -15.24
CA ARG A 36 -9.16 13.19 -15.52
C ARG A 36 -9.85 13.10 -16.88
N VAL A 37 -11.15 13.41 -16.87
CA VAL A 37 -11.94 13.55 -18.09
C VAL A 37 -11.46 14.79 -18.87
N PRO A 38 -11.41 14.75 -20.22
CA PRO A 38 -11.06 15.91 -21.03
C PRO A 38 -11.96 17.12 -20.72
N ALA A 39 -11.40 18.33 -20.76
CA ALA A 39 -12.16 19.54 -20.48
C ALA A 39 -13.23 19.76 -21.56
N ALA A 40 -14.47 20.08 -21.17
CA ALA A 40 -15.60 20.26 -22.11
C ALA A 40 -15.30 21.27 -23.23
N GLN A 41 -14.52 22.31 -22.93
CA GLN A 41 -14.08 23.33 -23.89
C GLN A 41 -13.10 22.84 -24.97
N SER A 42 -12.51 21.64 -24.80
CA SER A 42 -11.58 21.02 -25.75
C SER A 42 -12.22 19.95 -26.64
N VAL A 43 -13.51 19.68 -26.44
CA VAL A 43 -14.25 18.64 -27.16
C VAL A 43 -15.36 19.29 -27.98
N HIS A 44 -15.18 19.37 -29.30
CA HIS A 44 -16.17 19.97 -30.21
C HIS A 44 -16.95 18.93 -31.03
N GLY A 45 -16.64 17.64 -30.87
CA GLY A 45 -17.35 16.53 -31.49
C GLY A 45 -16.80 15.16 -31.05
N GLU A 46 -17.41 14.08 -31.54
CA GLU A 46 -17.04 12.69 -31.18
C GLU A 46 -15.56 12.37 -31.50
N HIS A 47 -15.04 12.91 -32.60
CA HIS A 47 -13.64 12.71 -33.00
C HIS A 47 -12.65 13.30 -32.00
N ASP A 48 -12.95 14.49 -31.45
CA ASP A 48 -12.10 15.14 -30.45
C ASP A 48 -12.14 14.38 -29.13
N LEU A 49 -13.31 13.88 -28.74
CA LEU A 49 -13.46 13.03 -27.56
C LEU A 49 -12.66 11.74 -27.71
N TRP A 50 -12.77 11.06 -28.86
CA TRP A 50 -12.02 9.84 -29.12
C TRP A 50 -10.51 10.07 -29.07
N ARG A 51 -10.03 11.15 -29.70
CA ARG A 51 -8.62 11.53 -29.64
C ARG A 51 -8.16 11.81 -28.21
N ALA A 52 -8.97 12.50 -27.40
CA ALA A 52 -8.64 12.78 -26.02
C ALA A 52 -8.59 11.50 -25.14
N LEU A 53 -9.48 10.54 -25.38
CA LEU A 53 -9.44 9.24 -24.72
C LEU A 53 -8.19 8.43 -25.09
N VAL A 54 -7.79 8.44 -26.36
CA VAL A 54 -6.55 7.79 -26.81
C VAL A 54 -5.33 8.43 -26.14
N LEU A 55 -5.31 9.75 -25.96
CA LEU A 55 -4.26 10.47 -25.24
C LEU A 55 -4.26 10.19 -23.72
N LEU A 56 -5.40 9.80 -23.15
CA LEU A 56 -5.51 9.39 -21.74
C LEU A 56 -5.01 7.97 -21.50
N ALA A 57 -5.04 7.10 -22.52
CA ALA A 57 -4.69 5.68 -22.40
C ALA A 57 -3.33 5.39 -21.73
N PRO A 58 -2.24 6.16 -21.97
CA PRO A 58 -0.97 5.95 -21.26
C PRO A 58 -1.06 6.13 -19.75
N ARG A 59 -2.00 6.96 -19.25
CA ARG A 59 -2.22 7.17 -17.80
C ARG A 59 -2.95 6.00 -17.13
N LEU A 60 -3.71 5.21 -17.90
CA LEU A 60 -4.37 4.00 -17.38
C LEU A 60 -3.36 2.95 -16.91
N LEU A 61 -2.17 2.89 -17.53
CA LEU A 61 -1.17 1.88 -17.19
C LEU A 61 -0.57 2.09 -15.78
N PRO A 62 -0.02 3.27 -15.41
CA PRO A 62 0.43 3.53 -14.04
C PRO A 62 -0.68 3.37 -13.00
N TYR A 63 -1.91 3.79 -13.35
CA TYR A 63 -3.09 3.61 -12.51
C TYR A 63 -3.35 2.13 -12.21
N LEU A 64 -3.50 1.30 -13.26
CA LEU A 64 -3.84 -0.11 -13.12
C LEU A 64 -2.74 -0.88 -12.39
N MET A 65 -1.47 -0.64 -12.76
CA MET A 65 -0.33 -1.26 -12.09
C MET A 65 -0.31 -0.91 -10.60
N THR A 66 -0.51 0.35 -10.26
CA THR A 66 -0.55 0.77 -8.85
C THR A 66 -1.74 0.15 -8.12
N PHE A 67 -2.92 0.12 -8.72
CA PHE A 67 -4.10 -0.48 -8.10
C PHE A 67 -3.85 -1.94 -7.72
N LEU A 68 -3.25 -2.71 -8.64
CA LEU A 68 -2.86 -4.10 -8.39
C LEU A 68 -1.77 -4.18 -7.31
N THR A 69 -0.73 -3.35 -7.37
CA THR A 69 0.35 -3.33 -6.37
C THR A 69 -0.17 -3.03 -4.96
N VAL A 70 -1.02 -2.03 -4.80
CA VAL A 70 -1.64 -1.68 -3.51
C VAL A 70 -2.52 -2.84 -3.02
N GLY A 71 -3.27 -3.49 -3.91
CA GLY A 71 -4.03 -4.70 -3.59
C GLY A 71 -3.14 -5.86 -3.11
N ILE A 72 -1.97 -6.07 -3.71
CA ILE A 72 -0.99 -7.07 -3.27
C ILE A 72 -0.47 -6.73 -1.87
N PHE A 73 -0.15 -5.47 -1.60
CA PHE A 73 0.28 -5.03 -0.27
C PHE A 73 -0.82 -5.21 0.78
N TRP A 74 -2.07 -4.94 0.43
CA TRP A 74 -3.21 -5.20 1.32
C TRP A 74 -3.34 -6.68 1.65
N ILE A 75 -3.29 -7.57 0.64
CA ILE A 75 -3.32 -9.03 0.87
C ILE A 75 -2.16 -9.47 1.75
N GLY A 76 -0.96 -8.95 1.51
CA GLY A 76 0.24 -9.26 2.29
C GLY A 76 0.12 -8.83 3.75
N GLN A 77 -0.38 -7.63 4.00
CA GLN A 77 -0.60 -7.09 5.33
C GLN A 77 -1.70 -7.85 6.08
N GLN A 78 -2.80 -8.19 5.40
CA GLN A 78 -3.89 -8.97 5.98
C GLN A 78 -3.40 -10.37 6.39
N ALA A 79 -2.58 -11.00 5.53
CA ALA A 79 -1.94 -12.27 5.86
C ALA A 79 -1.03 -12.17 7.09
N GLN A 80 -0.24 -11.09 7.23
CA GLN A 80 0.59 -10.87 8.42
C GLN A 80 -0.24 -10.69 9.69
N LEU A 81 -1.28 -9.87 9.66
CA LEU A 81 -2.16 -9.65 10.82
C LEU A 81 -2.81 -10.96 11.29
N ASN A 82 -3.22 -11.82 10.35
CA ASN A 82 -3.79 -13.14 10.67
C ASN A 82 -2.79 -14.08 11.36
N LEU A 83 -1.49 -13.88 11.16
CA LEU A 83 -0.41 -14.66 11.78
C LEU A 83 0.02 -14.10 13.13
N PHE A 84 -0.33 -12.85 13.44
CA PHE A 84 -0.03 -12.26 14.74
C PHE A 84 -1.01 -12.78 15.80
N GLN A 85 -0.49 -13.15 16.97
CA GLN A 85 -1.29 -13.61 18.10
C GLN A 85 -1.77 -12.43 18.95
N ARG A 86 -0.93 -11.40 19.08
CA ARG A 86 -1.18 -10.17 19.83
C ARG A 86 -0.46 -9.03 19.14
N ALA A 87 -0.95 -7.80 19.27
CA ALA A 87 -0.15 -6.63 18.98
C ALA A 87 0.54 -6.14 20.25
N ASP A 88 1.62 -5.37 20.10
CA ASP A 88 2.10 -4.48 21.14
C ASP A 88 2.02 -3.04 20.62
N ARG A 89 2.28 -2.06 21.50
CA ARG A 89 2.22 -0.64 21.12
C ARG A 89 3.16 -0.30 19.95
N ASN A 90 4.34 -0.90 19.91
CA ASN A 90 5.36 -0.55 18.91
C ASN A 90 4.99 -1.12 17.54
N LEU A 91 4.49 -2.36 17.49
CA LEU A 91 3.96 -2.98 16.29
C LEU A 91 2.79 -2.16 15.74
N THR A 92 1.88 -1.70 16.60
CA THR A 92 0.78 -0.81 16.19
C THR A 92 1.30 0.48 15.55
N TRP A 93 2.31 1.14 16.13
CA TRP A 93 2.92 2.33 15.53
C TRP A 93 3.62 2.05 14.21
N LEU A 94 4.25 0.89 14.07
CA LEU A 94 4.88 0.45 12.83
C LEU A 94 3.84 0.22 11.72
N HIS A 95 2.69 -0.37 12.08
CA HIS A 95 1.54 -0.49 11.18
C HIS A 95 0.95 0.87 10.81
N ILE A 96 0.82 1.81 11.75
CA ILE A 96 0.37 3.18 11.45
C ILE A 96 1.34 3.85 10.47
N GLY A 97 2.66 3.67 10.66
CA GLY A 97 3.68 4.15 9.73
C GLY A 97 3.53 3.54 8.34
N PHE A 98 3.26 2.23 8.24
CA PHE A 98 2.94 1.58 6.97
C PHE A 98 1.69 2.18 6.31
N LEU A 99 0.60 2.39 7.06
CA LEU A 99 -0.62 3.02 6.54
C LEU A 99 -0.38 4.45 6.05
N PHE A 100 0.48 5.21 6.74
CA PHE A 100 0.89 6.52 6.24
C PHE A 100 1.55 6.44 4.85
N VAL A 101 2.44 5.48 4.64
CA VAL A 101 3.07 5.27 3.30
C VAL A 101 2.02 4.89 2.25
N VAL A 102 1.00 4.08 2.61
CA VAL A 102 -0.13 3.73 1.73
C VAL A 102 -0.90 4.99 1.30
N THR A 103 -1.12 5.94 2.21
CA THR A 103 -1.80 7.20 1.85
C THR A 103 -1.02 8.08 0.86
N LEU A 104 0.30 7.89 0.75
CA LEU A 104 1.14 8.61 -0.21
C LEU A 104 1.12 7.99 -1.62
N THR A 105 0.61 6.76 -1.75
CA THR A 105 0.65 6.05 -3.03
C THR A 105 -0.14 6.77 -4.13
N PRO A 106 -1.38 7.28 -3.92
CA PRO A 106 -2.09 8.01 -4.96
C PRO A 106 -1.33 9.23 -5.49
N PHE A 107 -0.67 9.96 -4.60
CA PHE A 107 0.20 11.09 -4.99
C PHE A 107 1.37 10.63 -5.85
N SER A 108 2.09 9.58 -5.43
CA SER A 108 3.27 9.11 -6.16
C SER A 108 2.91 8.56 -7.55
N THR A 109 1.74 7.93 -7.69
CA THR A 109 1.23 7.43 -8.97
C THR A 109 0.81 8.55 -9.90
N ALA A 110 0.11 9.56 -9.39
CA ALA A 110 -0.26 10.73 -10.17
C ALA A 110 0.98 11.48 -10.68
N LEU A 111 1.99 11.63 -9.82
CA LEU A 111 3.27 12.22 -10.18
C LEU A 111 3.96 11.44 -11.31
N LEU A 112 3.96 10.11 -11.25
CA LEU A 112 4.51 9.25 -12.30
C LEU A 112 3.70 9.35 -13.61
N ALA A 113 2.37 9.35 -13.52
CA ALA A 113 1.49 9.41 -14.68
C ALA A 113 1.64 10.74 -15.45
N GLU A 114 1.81 11.86 -14.73
CA GLU A 114 2.02 13.18 -15.33
C GLU A 114 3.44 13.35 -15.89
N PHE A 115 4.46 12.83 -15.19
CA PHE A 115 5.87 13.10 -15.48
C PHE A 115 6.66 11.84 -15.83
N ILE A 116 6.07 10.91 -16.60
CA ILE A 116 6.66 9.59 -16.92
C ILE A 116 8.05 9.67 -17.57
N ALA A 117 8.35 10.74 -18.29
CA ALA A 117 9.66 10.98 -18.92
C ALA A 117 10.75 11.42 -17.91
N TYR A 118 10.38 11.84 -16.70
CA TYR A 118 11.30 12.39 -15.71
C TYR A 118 11.73 11.31 -14.71
N ARG A 119 13.05 11.15 -14.59
CA ARG A 119 13.67 10.18 -13.65
C ARG A 119 13.30 10.44 -12.19
N THR A 120 13.01 11.70 -11.82
CA THR A 120 12.59 12.08 -10.48
C THR A 120 11.23 11.51 -10.10
N ALA A 121 10.24 11.59 -11.01
CA ALA A 121 8.91 11.02 -10.79
C ALA A 121 8.98 9.50 -10.63
N LEU A 122 9.76 8.85 -11.48
CA LEU A 122 10.05 7.41 -11.38
C LEU A 122 10.70 7.06 -10.03
N ALA A 123 11.70 7.82 -9.59
CA ALA A 123 12.38 7.59 -8.32
C ALA A 123 11.45 7.76 -7.10
N VAL A 124 10.56 8.77 -7.12
CA VAL A 124 9.57 8.98 -6.04
C VAL A 124 8.58 7.82 -5.96
N TYR A 125 8.09 7.34 -7.11
CA TYR A 125 7.20 6.18 -7.17
C TYR A 125 7.85 4.91 -6.62
N TRP A 126 9.06 4.59 -7.09
CA TRP A 126 9.82 3.45 -6.60
C TRP A 126 10.17 3.55 -5.12
N LEU A 127 10.50 4.76 -4.64
CA LEU A 127 10.73 4.99 -3.21
C LEU A 127 9.46 4.71 -2.40
N ASN A 128 8.26 5.11 -2.87
CA ASN A 128 7.01 4.79 -2.18
C ASN A 128 6.78 3.27 -2.09
N ILE A 129 6.93 2.54 -3.20
CA ILE A 129 6.80 1.07 -3.23
C ILE A 129 7.85 0.40 -2.32
N PHE A 130 9.10 0.90 -2.36
CA PHE A 130 10.16 0.40 -1.50
C PHE A 130 9.82 0.57 -0.03
N LEU A 131 9.33 1.76 0.37
CA LEU A 131 8.92 2.05 1.74
C LEU A 131 7.75 1.17 2.19
N LEU A 132 6.78 0.85 1.32
CA LEU A 132 5.70 -0.09 1.62
C LEU A 132 6.26 -1.48 1.97
N GLY A 133 7.14 -2.02 1.14
CA GLY A 133 7.77 -3.32 1.38
C GLY A 133 8.68 -3.31 2.60
N ALA A 134 9.47 -2.25 2.79
CA ALA A 134 10.36 -2.10 3.93
C ALA A 134 9.59 -2.02 5.26
N ALA A 135 8.47 -1.28 5.31
CA ALA A 135 7.64 -1.19 6.49
C ALA A 135 6.96 -2.54 6.83
N LEU A 136 6.45 -3.24 5.80
CA LEU A 136 5.85 -4.57 5.96
C LEU A 136 6.89 -5.65 6.35
N TYR A 137 8.14 -5.49 5.91
CA TYR A 137 9.23 -6.37 6.32
C TYR A 137 9.68 -6.08 7.75
N ALA A 138 9.76 -4.80 8.13
CA ALA A 138 10.10 -4.38 9.49
C ALA A 138 9.05 -4.88 10.50
N SER A 139 7.75 -4.81 10.17
CA SER A 139 6.67 -5.33 11.03
C SER A 139 6.84 -6.82 11.29
N TRP A 140 7.17 -7.58 10.25
CA TRP A 140 7.41 -9.00 10.34
C TRP A 140 8.61 -9.34 11.24
N ILE A 141 9.77 -8.72 11.00
CA ILE A 141 10.96 -8.95 11.82
C ILE A 141 10.70 -8.59 13.28
N TYR A 142 10.05 -7.44 13.52
CA TYR A 142 9.74 -6.98 14.86
C TYR A 142 8.86 -8.01 15.57
N ALA A 143 7.72 -8.39 14.96
CA ALA A 143 6.78 -9.34 15.54
C ALA A 143 7.43 -10.69 15.84
N ARG A 144 8.31 -11.18 14.96
CA ARG A 144 9.06 -12.42 15.17
C ARG A 144 10.03 -12.31 16.34
N ASN A 145 10.83 -11.25 16.40
CA ASN A 145 11.84 -11.05 17.45
C ASN A 145 11.22 -10.87 18.84
N THR A 146 10.00 -10.34 18.91
CA THR A 146 9.26 -10.14 20.17
C THR A 146 8.33 -11.30 20.52
N GLY A 147 8.27 -12.37 19.71
CA GLY A 147 7.42 -13.53 19.95
C GLY A 147 5.91 -13.22 19.87
N LEU A 148 5.51 -12.27 19.02
CA LEU A 148 4.11 -11.89 18.79
C LEU A 148 3.42 -12.72 17.70
N VAL A 149 4.18 -13.55 16.98
CA VAL A 149 3.69 -14.44 15.92
C VAL A 149 3.13 -15.72 16.54
N LYS A 150 2.02 -16.24 15.98
CA LYS A 150 1.40 -17.50 16.42
C LYS A 150 2.41 -18.67 16.32
N PRO A 151 2.44 -19.61 17.28
CA PRO A 151 3.36 -20.74 17.29
C PRO A 151 3.22 -21.69 16.08
N GLU A 152 2.03 -21.70 15.48
CA GLU A 152 1.66 -22.51 14.32
C GLU A 152 2.06 -21.88 12.98
N ALA A 153 2.72 -20.71 13.00
CA ALA A 153 3.17 -20.06 11.79
C ALA A 153 4.16 -20.97 11.04
N PRO A 154 3.86 -21.39 9.80
CA PRO A 154 4.74 -22.29 9.06
C PRO A 154 6.12 -21.66 8.86
N ALA A 155 7.19 -22.38 9.20
CA ALA A 155 8.56 -21.91 8.98
C ALA A 155 8.86 -21.63 7.48
N GLU A 156 8.08 -22.22 6.57
CA GLU A 156 8.15 -21.98 5.13
C GLU A 156 7.55 -20.62 4.69
N LEU A 157 6.68 -20.02 5.51
CA LEU A 157 6.06 -18.73 5.21
C LEU A 157 7.07 -17.57 5.29
N ASP A 158 8.10 -17.69 6.14
CA ASP A 158 9.23 -16.76 6.20
C ASP A 158 9.93 -16.63 4.84
N GLY A 159 10.14 -17.76 4.17
CA GLY A 159 10.74 -17.83 2.84
C GLY A 159 9.83 -17.23 1.78
N ALA A 160 8.53 -17.49 1.84
CA ALA A 160 7.55 -17.01 0.88
C ALA A 160 7.26 -15.50 1.00
N ILE A 161 7.14 -14.96 2.22
CA ILE A 161 6.98 -13.53 2.47
C ILE A 161 8.23 -12.78 2.01
N ARG A 162 9.41 -13.28 2.36
CA ARG A 162 10.69 -12.69 1.94
C ARG A 162 10.89 -12.77 0.42
N ARG A 163 10.52 -13.89 -0.22
CA ARG A 163 10.53 -14.02 -1.69
C ARG A 163 9.54 -13.07 -2.36
N ARG A 164 8.32 -12.93 -1.86
CA ARG A 164 7.32 -12.03 -2.45
C ARG A 164 7.78 -10.58 -2.40
N ILE A 165 8.33 -10.13 -1.28
CA ILE A 165 8.81 -8.75 -1.14
C ILE A 165 10.04 -8.50 -2.04
N VAL A 166 10.94 -9.47 -2.20
CA VAL A 166 12.17 -9.29 -3.00
C VAL A 166 11.97 -9.55 -4.51
N ILE A 167 11.01 -10.38 -4.91
CA ILE A 167 10.78 -10.76 -6.32
C ILE A 167 9.67 -9.91 -6.95
N ALA A 168 8.71 -9.40 -6.17
CA ALA A 168 7.59 -8.61 -6.68
C ALA A 168 7.80 -7.08 -6.56
N GLN A 169 8.93 -6.63 -6.00
CA GLN A 169 9.36 -5.23 -6.07
C GLN A 169 10.18 -5.01 -7.34
#